data_AF-R3WLT1-F1
#
_entry.id   AF-R3WLT1-F1
#
_cell.length_a   1.000
_cell.length_b   1.000
_cell.length_c   1.000
_cell.angle_alpha   90.00
_cell.angle_beta   90.00
_cell.angle_gamma   90.00
#
_symmetry.space_group_name_H-M   'P 1'
#
loop_
_entity.id
_entity.type
_entity.pdbx_description
1 polymer ?
#
loop_
_entity_poly.entity_id
_entity_poly.type
_entity_poly.pdbx_seq_one_letter_code
_entity_poly.pdbx_strand_id
1 'polypeptide(L)'
;MKLRDNFLWGGATAANQYEGGYLESGKGLTINDVEMGSEHEKPREIHESIHSESYYPSHEGTDFYHRYKEDIALFAEMGFKSFRLSISWARIFPNGDD
;
A
#
# COMPACT_ATOMS: atom_id res chain seq x y z
N MET A 1 -1.72 -28.12 23.63
CA MET A 1 -0.89 -26.92 23.84
C MET A 1 -1.65 -25.73 23.27
N LYS A 2 -1.76 -24.59 23.97
CA LYS A 2 -2.42 -23.38 23.47
C LYS A 2 -1.39 -22.25 23.31
N LEU A 3 -1.66 -21.29 22.44
CA LEU A 3 -0.91 -20.04 22.39
C LEU A 3 -1.13 -19.22 23.66
N ARG A 4 -0.28 -18.20 23.88
CA ARG A 4 -0.43 -17.25 25.00
C ARG A 4 -1.77 -16.49 24.86
N ASP A 5 -2.39 -16.17 25.98
CA ASP A 5 -3.71 -15.53 25.99
C ASP A 5 -3.72 -14.14 25.32
N ASN A 6 -2.55 -13.49 25.23
CA ASN A 6 -2.35 -12.20 24.56
C ASN A 6 -1.66 -12.31 23.19
N PHE A 7 -1.75 -13.46 22.52
CA PHE A 7 -1.19 -13.62 21.19
C PHE A 7 -1.87 -12.64 20.20
N LEU A 8 -1.06 -11.87 19.48
CA LEU A 8 -1.53 -10.83 18.56
C LEU A 8 -1.82 -11.41 17.17
N TRP A 9 -3.01 -11.98 17.02
CA TRP A 9 -3.53 -12.32 15.69
C TRP A 9 -3.83 -11.06 14.90
N GLY A 10 -3.52 -11.06 13.62
CA GLY A 10 -3.67 -9.88 12.79
C GLY A 10 -3.35 -10.12 11.32
N GLY A 11 -3.28 -9.01 10.59
CA GLY A 11 -2.88 -8.96 9.18
C GLY A 11 -1.80 -7.92 8.95
N ALA A 12 -1.14 -8.02 7.80
CA ALA A 12 -0.04 -7.15 7.42
C ALA A 12 -0.18 -6.63 5.99
N THR A 13 0.18 -5.37 5.79
CA THR A 13 0.19 -4.68 4.49
C THR A 13 1.42 -3.77 4.37
N ALA A 14 1.65 -3.21 3.18
CA ALA A 14 2.61 -2.14 2.92
C ALA A 14 1.99 -1.09 2.00
N ALA A 15 2.10 0.19 2.36
CA ALA A 15 1.37 1.33 1.79
C ALA A 15 1.25 1.32 0.26
N ASN A 16 2.37 1.10 -0.43
CA ASN A 16 2.46 1.10 -1.88
C ASN A 16 1.60 0.02 -2.58
N GLN A 17 1.16 -1.00 -1.85
CA GLN A 17 0.41 -2.13 -2.42
C GLN A 17 -1.10 -1.95 -2.32
N TYR A 18 -1.61 -1.13 -1.38
CA TYR A 18 -3.04 -1.10 -1.05
C TYR A 18 -3.62 0.29 -0.83
N GLU A 19 -2.81 1.30 -0.46
CA GLU A 19 -3.32 2.66 -0.23
C GLU A 19 -3.94 3.25 -1.50
N GLY A 20 -3.20 3.27 -2.62
CA GLY A 20 -3.59 4.10 -3.77
C GLY A 20 -3.41 5.59 -3.49
N GLY A 21 -4.21 6.43 -4.16
CA GLY A 21 -4.18 7.89 -3.97
C GLY A 21 -2.77 8.46 -4.14
N TYR A 22 -2.06 8.02 -5.18
CA TYR A 22 -0.58 8.13 -5.26
C TYR A 22 -0.04 9.56 -5.37
N LEU A 23 -0.86 10.53 -5.78
CA LEU A 23 -0.56 11.97 -5.79
C LEU A 23 -1.46 12.79 -4.86
N GLU A 24 -2.30 12.13 -4.07
CA GLU A 24 -3.23 12.83 -3.18
C GLU A 24 -2.55 13.36 -1.94
N SER A 25 -3.07 14.48 -1.43
CA SER A 25 -2.57 15.18 -0.24
C SER A 25 -1.08 15.49 -0.29
N GLY A 26 -0.54 15.76 -1.49
CA GLY A 26 0.86 16.14 -1.66
C GLY A 26 1.86 14.99 -1.55
N LYS A 27 1.42 13.72 -1.67
CA LYS A 27 2.32 12.58 -1.72
C LYS A 27 3.30 12.72 -2.91
N GLY A 28 4.59 12.54 -2.64
CA GLY A 28 5.64 12.46 -3.66
C GLY A 28 5.65 11.12 -4.42
N LEU A 29 6.37 11.08 -5.53
CA LEU A 29 6.57 9.84 -6.28
C LEU A 29 7.51 8.89 -5.54
N THR A 30 7.19 7.60 -5.59
CA THR A 30 8.00 6.51 -5.03
C THR A 30 8.55 5.62 -6.13
N ILE A 31 9.52 4.76 -5.81
CA ILE A 31 10.03 3.74 -6.73
C ILE A 31 8.95 2.80 -7.25
N ASN A 32 7.86 2.61 -6.50
CA ASN A 32 6.74 1.77 -6.91
C ASN A 32 5.78 2.47 -7.86
N ASP A 33 5.77 3.81 -7.90
CA ASP A 33 4.89 4.59 -8.78
C ASP A 33 5.38 4.60 -10.24
N VAL A 34 6.57 4.03 -10.51
CA VAL A 34 7.14 3.84 -11.85
C VAL A 34 7.34 2.36 -12.20
N GLU A 35 6.82 1.45 -11.37
CA GLU A 35 6.89 0.01 -11.57
C GLU A 35 5.62 -0.50 -12.25
N MET A 36 5.73 -0.89 -13.52
CA MET A 36 4.59 -1.30 -14.35
C MET A 36 3.91 -2.56 -13.78
N GLY A 37 2.62 -2.67 -14.04
CA GLY A 37 1.89 -3.93 -13.90
C GLY A 37 2.51 -5.02 -14.78
N SER A 38 2.45 -6.25 -14.30
CA SER A 38 2.93 -7.42 -15.06
C SER A 38 2.06 -8.64 -14.77
N GLU A 39 2.34 -9.73 -15.46
CA GLU A 39 1.67 -11.01 -15.35
C GLU A 39 2.68 -12.15 -15.22
N HIS A 40 2.18 -13.37 -15.04
CA HIS A 40 3.03 -14.56 -14.93
C HIS A 40 3.97 -14.67 -16.15
N GLU A 41 5.24 -14.99 -15.91
CA GLU A 41 6.31 -15.09 -16.92
C GLU A 41 6.70 -13.76 -17.61
N LYS A 42 6.09 -12.63 -17.25
CA LYS A 42 6.55 -11.31 -17.68
C LYS A 42 7.22 -10.59 -16.50
N PRO A 43 8.50 -10.17 -16.61
CA PRO A 43 9.12 -9.38 -15.57
C PRO A 43 8.46 -8.00 -15.46
N ARG A 44 8.44 -7.42 -14.24
CA ARG A 44 8.00 -6.04 -14.07
C ARG A 44 9.03 -5.10 -14.67
N GLU A 45 8.53 -4.11 -15.42
CA GLU A 45 9.34 -3.05 -16.00
C GLU A 45 9.35 -1.84 -15.06
N ILE A 46 10.53 -1.24 -14.87
CA ILE A 46 10.71 -0.02 -14.08
C ILE A 46 11.03 1.11 -15.05
N HIS A 47 10.16 2.11 -15.12
CA HIS A 47 10.39 3.29 -15.97
C HIS A 47 11.18 4.37 -15.23
N GLU A 48 11.86 5.24 -15.98
CA GLU A 48 12.51 6.43 -15.42
C GLU A 48 11.49 7.51 -15.00
N SER A 49 10.28 7.47 -15.56
CA SER A 49 9.20 8.42 -15.27
C SER A 49 7.82 7.78 -15.54
N ILE A 50 6.75 8.46 -15.11
CA ILE A 50 5.38 8.01 -15.40
C ILE A 50 5.06 8.26 -16.88
N HIS A 51 4.77 7.19 -17.59
CA HIS A 51 4.22 7.20 -18.96
C HIS A 51 2.68 7.08 -18.92
N SER A 52 1.95 8.00 -19.56
CA SER A 52 0.48 8.07 -19.51
C SER A 52 -0.25 6.83 -20.01
N GLU A 53 0.33 6.13 -20.99
CA GLU A 53 -0.26 4.94 -21.62
C GLU A 53 0.04 3.65 -20.84
N SER A 54 0.81 3.73 -19.76
CA SER A 54 1.22 2.56 -18.96
C SER A 54 0.36 2.39 -17.72
N TYR A 55 0.17 1.15 -17.32
CA TYR A 55 -0.56 0.81 -16.10
C TYR A 55 0.40 0.58 -14.92
N TYR A 56 0.25 1.37 -13.87
CA TYR A 56 1.00 1.23 -12.61
C TYR A 56 0.02 0.84 -11.48
N PRO A 57 0.01 -0.43 -11.04
CA PRO A 57 -0.96 -0.91 -10.05
C PRO A 57 -0.93 -0.14 -8.72
N SER A 58 0.24 0.38 -8.33
CA SER A 58 0.44 1.16 -7.10
C SER A 58 -0.32 2.49 -7.09
N HIS A 59 -0.70 3.02 -8.26
CA HIS A 59 -1.39 4.31 -8.35
C HIS A 59 -2.77 4.28 -7.68
N GLU A 60 -3.47 3.16 -7.84
CA GLU A 60 -4.81 2.90 -7.29
C GLU A 60 -4.77 1.91 -6.10
N GLY A 61 -3.89 0.91 -6.12
CA GLY A 61 -3.84 -0.13 -5.10
C GLY A 61 -5.17 -0.86 -4.98
N THR A 62 -5.72 -0.93 -3.77
CA THR A 62 -7.10 -1.37 -3.51
C THR A 62 -7.96 -0.22 -2.99
N ASP A 63 -7.51 1.03 -3.21
CA ASP A 63 -8.19 2.24 -2.75
C ASP A 63 -8.38 2.35 -1.23
N PHE A 64 -7.48 1.74 -0.44
CA PHE A 64 -7.56 1.80 1.02
C PHE A 64 -7.42 3.23 1.56
N TYR A 65 -6.73 4.12 0.83
CA TYR A 65 -6.61 5.53 1.20
C TYR A 65 -7.99 6.20 1.41
N HIS A 66 -8.99 5.80 0.63
CA HIS A 66 -10.36 6.27 0.79
C HIS A 66 -11.25 5.32 1.61
N ARG A 67 -10.98 4.01 1.56
CA ARG A 67 -11.84 2.94 2.11
C ARG A 67 -11.40 2.35 3.44
N TYR A 68 -10.36 2.92 4.07
CA TYR A 68 -9.77 2.33 5.28
C TYR A 68 -10.77 2.13 6.42
N LYS A 69 -11.84 2.93 6.50
CA LYS A 69 -12.84 2.81 7.57
C LYS A 69 -13.64 1.53 7.42
N GLU A 70 -14.08 1.24 6.20
CA GLU A 70 -14.81 0.02 5.85
C GLU A 70 -13.91 -1.21 6.00
N ASP A 71 -12.67 -1.12 5.54
CA ASP A 71 -11.72 -2.24 5.60
C ASP A 71 -11.30 -2.56 7.04
N ILE A 72 -11.05 -1.54 7.88
CA ILE A 72 -10.77 -1.73 9.32
C ILE A 72 -11.97 -2.32 10.05
N ALA A 73 -13.21 -1.98 9.65
CA ALA A 73 -14.40 -2.59 10.22
C ALA A 73 -14.44 -4.11 9.93
N LEU A 74 -14.08 -4.53 8.72
CA LEU A 74 -13.96 -5.95 8.37
C LEU A 74 -12.84 -6.65 9.15
N PHE A 75 -11.70 -5.99 9.37
CA PHE A 75 -10.62 -6.54 10.21
C PHE A 75 -11.08 -6.75 11.67
N ALA A 76 -11.89 -5.82 12.18
CA ALA A 76 -12.48 -5.94 13.51
C ALA A 76 -13.52 -7.08 13.57
N GLU A 77 -14.33 -7.26 12.53
CA GLU A 77 -15.28 -8.39 12.41
C GLU A 77 -14.56 -9.75 12.44
N MET A 78 -13.41 -9.85 11.76
CA MET A 78 -12.54 -11.04 11.81
C MET A 78 -11.85 -11.25 13.17
N GLY A 79 -11.91 -10.26 14.07
CA GLY A 79 -11.33 -10.35 15.41
C GLY A 79 -9.83 -10.04 15.49
N PHE A 80 -9.29 -9.26 14.54
CA PHE A 80 -7.89 -8.83 14.60
C PHE A 80 -7.55 -8.17 15.94
N LYS A 81 -6.38 -8.52 16.47
CA LYS A 81 -5.77 -7.92 17.66
C LYS A 81 -4.65 -6.95 17.32
N SER A 82 -4.14 -7.03 16.09
CA SER A 82 -3.17 -6.09 15.54
C SER A 82 -3.37 -5.94 14.03
N PHE A 83 -3.07 -4.76 13.50
CA PHE A 83 -2.95 -4.53 12.07
C PHE A 83 -1.59 -3.88 11.81
N ARG A 84 -0.75 -4.52 11.01
CA ARG A 84 0.59 -4.04 10.68
C ARG A 84 0.57 -3.39 9.30
N LEU A 85 0.79 -2.08 9.25
CA LEU A 85 0.97 -1.33 8.00
C LEU A 85 2.36 -0.67 7.95
N SER A 86 2.73 -0.16 6.78
CA SER A 86 3.81 0.82 6.66
C SER A 86 3.21 2.22 6.46
N ILE A 87 3.84 3.24 7.03
CA ILE A 87 3.53 4.63 6.68
C ILE A 87 4.33 4.96 5.42
N SER A 88 3.66 5.45 4.38
CA SER A 88 4.32 5.86 3.15
C SER A 88 5.27 7.04 3.40
N TRP A 89 6.58 6.86 3.19
CA TRP A 89 7.58 7.91 3.39
C TRP A 89 7.25 9.13 2.53
N ALA A 90 6.91 8.95 1.26
CA ALA A 90 6.59 10.05 0.35
C ALA A 90 5.32 10.84 0.73
N ARG A 91 4.52 10.38 1.70
CA ARG A 91 3.44 11.18 2.31
C ARG A 91 3.93 12.07 3.45
N ILE A 92 5.10 11.77 4.03
CA ILE A 92 5.73 12.53 5.12
C ILE A 92 6.78 13.50 4.57
N PHE A 93 7.68 12.98 3.74
CA PHE A 93 8.74 13.74 3.05
C PHE A 93 8.65 13.44 1.55
N PRO A 94 7.84 14.19 0.79
CA PRO A 94 7.61 13.94 -0.64
C PRO A 94 8.88 13.85 -1.48
N ASN A 95 9.92 14.64 -1.16
CA ASN A 95 11.20 14.62 -1.86
C ASN A 95 12.28 13.79 -1.14
N GLY A 96 11.98 13.31 0.06
CA GLY A 96 12.86 12.48 0.89
C GLY A 96 13.67 13.24 1.94
N ASP A 97 13.73 14.57 1.88
CA ASP A 97 14.57 15.43 2.73
C ASP A 97 13.88 16.71 3.26
N ASP A 98 12.57 16.84 3.06
CA ASP A 98 11.75 17.98 3.51
C ASP A 98 11.64 18.10 5.06
#